data_AF-A0A0G0ZAG4-F1
#
_entry.id   AF-A0A0G0ZAG4-F1
#
_cell.length_a   1.000
_cell.length_b   1.000
_cell.length_c   1.000
_cell.angle_alpha   90.00
_cell.angle_beta   90.00
_cell.angle_gamma   90.00
#
_symmetry.space_group_name_H-M   'P 1'
#
loop_
_entity.id
_entity.type
_entity.pdbx_description
1 polymer ?
#
loop_
_entity_poly.entity_id
_entity_poly.type
_entity_poly.pdbx_seq_one_letter_code
_entity_poly.pdbx_strand_id
1 'polypeptide(L)'
;ITGQKPVATRARKDISTFKLRKGEIVGVKVTLRAGKMYDFVEKLIKIVLPRIRDFRGISLGGFDGQGNYTLGLSEQIVFPEIDMSKIDKARGLEITMVTNAGKEGTKKLMENLGFPFMKVRK
;
A
#
# COMPACT_ATOMS: atom_id res chain seq x y z
N ILE A 1 -10.31 -5.19 -5.01
CA ILE A 1 -9.19 -4.22 -4.92
C ILE A 1 -8.42 -4.12 -6.24
N THR A 2 -7.44 -4.99 -6.52
CA THR A 2 -6.46 -4.77 -7.61
C THR A 2 -6.80 -5.39 -8.98
N GLY A 3 -7.86 -6.20 -9.08
CA GLY A 3 -8.22 -6.90 -10.33
C GLY A 3 -7.20 -7.97 -10.77
N GLN A 4 -6.29 -8.37 -9.89
CA GLN A 4 -5.30 -9.41 -10.13
C GLN A 4 -5.28 -10.42 -8.99
N LYS A 5 -5.22 -11.71 -9.32
CA LYS A 5 -5.13 -12.78 -8.32
C LYS A 5 -3.84 -12.63 -7.50
N PRO A 6 -3.92 -12.58 -6.16
CA PRO A 6 -2.74 -12.48 -5.32
C PRO A 6 -1.93 -13.76 -5.30
N VAL A 7 -0.63 -13.62 -5.02
CA VAL A 7 0.29 -14.73 -4.77
C VAL A 7 0.43 -14.91 -3.27
N ALA A 8 0.22 -16.15 -2.80
CA ALA A 8 0.46 -16.52 -1.42
C ALA A 8 1.97 -16.45 -1.12
N THR A 9 2.35 -15.69 -0.09
CA THR A 9 3.74 -15.63 0.38
C THR A 9 3.96 -16.75 1.39
N ARG A 10 5.07 -17.47 1.21
CA ARG A 10 5.44 -18.60 2.07
C ARG A 10 6.59 -18.23 3.00
N ALA A 11 6.54 -18.76 4.21
CA ALA A 11 7.62 -18.71 5.17
C ALA A 11 8.94 -19.24 4.58
N ARG A 12 10.00 -18.43 4.63
CA ARG A 12 11.34 -18.82 4.16
C ARG A 12 12.13 -19.63 5.19
N LYS A 13 11.87 -19.39 6.47
CA LYS A 13 12.58 -19.96 7.62
C LYS A 13 11.57 -20.37 8.69
N ASP A 14 11.94 -21.34 9.51
CA ASP A 14 11.22 -21.69 10.73
C ASP A 14 11.55 -20.66 11.83
N ILE A 15 10.52 -20.15 12.50
CA ILE A 15 10.67 -19.21 13.61
C ILE A 15 9.73 -19.60 14.74
N SER A 16 10.29 -20.20 15.80
CA SER A 16 9.53 -20.76 16.92
C SER A 16 8.69 -19.73 17.67
N THR A 17 9.18 -18.50 17.83
CA THR A 17 8.45 -17.40 18.52
C THR A 17 7.13 -17.07 17.84
N PHE A 18 7.06 -17.18 16.52
CA PHE A 18 5.85 -16.97 15.73
C PHE A 18 5.10 -18.27 15.43
N LYS A 19 5.53 -19.41 15.99
CA LYS A 19 4.99 -20.77 15.73
C LYS A 19 4.89 -21.10 14.24
N LEU A 20 5.88 -20.65 13.47
CA LEU A 20 5.82 -20.60 12.01
C LEU A 20 6.83 -21.58 11.42
N ARG A 21 6.36 -22.43 10.51
CA ARG A 21 7.17 -23.44 9.81
C ARG A 21 7.46 -23.03 8.37
N LYS A 22 8.63 -23.41 7.87
CA LYS A 22 9.05 -23.15 6.49
C LYS A 22 8.04 -23.74 5.51
N GLY A 23 7.62 -22.92 4.54
CA GLY A 23 6.64 -23.31 3.51
C GLY A 23 5.18 -22.99 3.85
N GLU A 24 4.84 -22.67 5.10
CA GLU A 24 3.50 -22.22 5.48
C GLU A 24 3.14 -20.87 4.84
N ILE A 25 1.85 -20.65 4.59
CA ILE A 25 1.37 -19.39 4.00
C ILE A 25 1.28 -18.36 5.11
N VAL A 26 2.01 -17.27 4.96
CA VAL A 26 2.13 -16.19 5.96
C VAL A 26 1.42 -14.92 5.53
N GLY A 27 1.10 -14.80 4.25
CA GLY A 27 0.43 -13.63 3.72
C GLY A 27 0.16 -13.74 2.23
N VAL A 28 -0.21 -12.61 1.64
CA VAL A 28 -0.51 -12.48 0.22
C VAL A 28 0.11 -11.19 -0.31
N LYS A 29 0.57 -11.22 -1.56
CA LYS A 29 1.03 -10.02 -2.26
C LYS A 29 0.56 -9.98 -3.70
N VAL A 30 0.49 -8.78 -4.24
CA VAL A 30 0.25 -8.52 -5.65
C VAL A 30 1.34 -7.56 -6.13
N THR A 31 1.88 -7.81 -7.31
CA THR A 31 2.75 -6.84 -7.99
C THR A 31 2.01 -6.34 -9.22
N LEU A 32 1.74 -5.04 -9.24
CA LEU A 32 1.09 -4.35 -10.36
C LEU A 32 2.16 -3.69 -11.22
N ARG A 33 2.01 -3.77 -12.54
CA ARG A 33 2.91 -3.17 -13.53
C ARG A 33 2.11 -2.57 -14.68
N ALA A 34 2.69 -1.61 -15.39
CA ALA A 34 2.09 -0.95 -16.56
C ALA A 34 0.67 -0.41 -16.27
N GLY A 35 -0.29 -0.59 -17.18
CA GLY A 35 -1.64 -0.02 -17.05
C GLY A 35 -2.32 -0.31 -15.71
N LYS A 36 -2.31 -1.57 -15.24
CA LYS A 36 -2.92 -1.96 -13.96
C LYS A 36 -2.35 -1.21 -12.75
N MET A 37 -1.07 -0.83 -12.82
CA MET A 37 -0.45 -0.02 -11.77
C MET A 37 -1.02 1.40 -11.78
N TYR A 38 -1.06 2.04 -12.95
CA TYR A 38 -1.60 3.41 -13.09
C TYR A 38 -3.08 3.48 -12.70
N ASP A 39 -3.90 2.50 -13.12
CA ASP A 39 -5.32 2.42 -12.73
C ASP A 39 -5.48 2.32 -11.21
N PHE A 40 -4.63 1.52 -10.57
CA PHE A 40 -4.64 1.37 -9.11
C PHE A 40 -4.19 2.65 -8.39
N VAL A 41 -3.15 3.32 -8.90
CA VAL A 41 -2.66 4.59 -8.35
C VAL A 41 -3.71 5.69 -8.48
N GLU A 42 -4.35 5.79 -9.63
CA GLU A 42 -5.44 6.75 -9.85
C GLU A 42 -6.61 6.50 -8.89
N LYS A 43 -7.05 5.25 -8.77
CA LYS A 43 -8.07 4.84 -7.79
C LYS A 43 -7.65 5.15 -6.36
N LEU A 44 -6.39 4.89 -6.00
CA LEU A 44 -5.84 5.15 -4.68
C LEU A 44 -5.98 6.63 -4.35
N ILE A 45 -5.52 7.51 -5.24
CA ILE A 45 -5.53 8.96 -5.04
C ILE A 45 -6.95 9.53 -5.04
N LYS A 46 -7.76 9.19 -6.05
CA LYS A 46 -9.06 9.84 -6.27
C LYS A 46 -10.18 9.29 -5.38
N ILE A 47 -10.12 8.00 -5.02
CA ILE A 47 -11.23 7.31 -4.36
C ILE A 47 -10.84 6.85 -2.95
N VAL A 48 -9.68 6.23 -2.79
CA VAL A 48 -9.34 5.53 -1.55
C VAL A 48 -8.84 6.49 -0.46
N LEU A 49 -7.86 7.34 -0.78
CA LEU A 49 -7.28 8.28 0.19
C LEU A 49 -8.33 9.22 0.81
N PRO A 50 -9.28 9.81 0.05
CA PRO A 50 -10.32 10.67 0.63
C PRO A 50 -11.29 9.92 1.54
N ARG A 51 -11.43 8.60 1.40
CA ARG A 51 -12.31 7.77 2.24
C ARG A 51 -11.65 7.34 3.55
N ILE A 52 -10.36 7.61 3.74
CA ILE A 52 -9.68 7.36 5.01
C ILE A 52 -10.22 8.36 6.05
N ARG A 53 -10.67 7.85 7.19
CA ARG A 53 -11.14 8.70 8.30
C ARG A 53 -9.98 9.57 8.81
N ASP A 54 -10.27 10.86 9.03
CA ASP A 54 -9.29 11.86 9.48
C ASP A 54 -8.04 11.97 8.60
N PHE A 55 -8.20 11.79 7.28
CA PHE A 55 -7.10 11.89 6.34
C PHE A 55 -6.50 13.30 6.27
N ARG A 56 -5.23 13.43 6.65
CA ARG A 56 -4.47 14.70 6.65
C ARG A 56 -3.39 14.75 5.56
N GLY A 57 -3.42 13.80 4.63
CA GLY A 57 -2.36 13.58 3.66
C GLY A 57 -1.40 12.47 4.08
N ILE A 58 -0.61 11.99 3.11
CA ILE A 58 0.38 10.95 3.31
C ILE A 58 1.68 11.53 3.92
N SER A 59 2.35 10.74 4.76
CA SER A 59 3.55 11.18 5.48
C SER A 59 4.79 11.15 4.58
N LEU A 60 5.70 12.12 4.74
CA LEU A 60 7.04 12.08 4.14
C LEU A 60 7.97 11.05 4.82
N GLY A 61 7.56 10.46 5.94
CA GLY A 61 8.31 9.40 6.62
C GLY A 61 8.28 8.05 5.91
N GLY A 62 7.41 7.86 4.91
CA GLY A 62 7.27 6.59 4.18
C GLY A 62 8.35 6.32 3.13
N PHE A 63 9.26 7.26 2.87
CA PHE A 63 10.35 7.06 1.91
C PHE A 63 11.44 6.16 2.50
N ASP A 64 11.81 5.10 1.79
CA ASP A 64 13.10 4.46 2.01
C ASP A 64 14.19 5.37 1.41
N GLY A 65 15.39 5.39 2.00
CA GLY A 65 16.45 6.31 1.57
C GLY A 65 16.86 6.19 0.09
N GLN A 66 16.41 5.15 -0.61
CA GLN A 66 16.72 4.86 -2.01
C GLN A 66 15.65 5.36 -2.99
N GLY A 67 14.55 5.95 -2.48
CA GLY A 67 13.53 6.59 -3.30
C GLY A 67 12.25 5.80 -3.48
N ASN A 68 12.12 4.60 -2.90
CA ASN A 68 10.82 3.93 -2.84
C ASN A 68 9.97 4.56 -1.73
N TYR A 69 8.66 4.46 -1.88
CA TYR A 69 7.71 4.99 -0.92
C TYR A 69 6.77 3.89 -0.45
N THR A 70 6.62 3.73 0.87
CA THR A 70 5.67 2.78 1.46
C THR A 70 4.57 3.51 2.20
N LEU A 71 3.33 3.21 1.83
CA LEU A 71 2.10 3.65 2.49
C LEU A 71 1.46 2.47 3.21
N GLY A 72 1.29 2.59 4.52
CA GLY A 72 0.47 1.67 5.30
C GLY A 72 -0.98 2.15 5.36
N LEU A 73 -1.92 1.26 5.09
CA LEU A 73 -3.35 1.46 5.34
C LEU A 73 -3.80 0.48 6.42
N SER A 74 -4.38 1.00 7.50
CA SER A 74 -4.80 0.18 8.64
C SER A 74 -5.99 -0.73 8.34
N GLU A 75 -6.86 -0.32 7.40
CA GLU A 75 -8.09 -1.03 7.09
C GLU A 75 -8.30 -1.10 5.58
N GLN A 76 -8.64 -2.29 5.08
CA GLN A 76 -8.96 -2.54 3.67
C GLN A 76 -10.37 -2.06 3.26
N ILE A 77 -11.21 -1.67 4.22
CA ILE A 77 -12.61 -1.25 3.98
C ILE A 77 -12.72 0.09 3.23
N VAL A 78 -11.62 0.83 3.14
CA VAL A 78 -11.54 2.09 2.38
C VAL A 78 -11.74 1.87 0.87
N PHE A 79 -11.50 0.64 0.40
CA PHE A 79 -11.73 0.26 -0.99
C PHE A 79 -13.24 0.01 -1.24
N PRO A 80 -13.86 0.65 -2.24
CA PRO A 80 -15.29 0.52 -2.50
C PRO A 80 -15.70 -0.88 -2.96
N GLU A 81 -14.77 -1.69 -3.48
CA GLU A 81 -15.06 -3.07 -3.90
C GLU A 81 -15.19 -4.05 -2.73
N ILE A 82 -14.95 -3.58 -1.50
CA ILE A 82 -14.98 -4.39 -0.30
C ILE A 82 -16.34 -4.19 0.40
N ASP A 83 -17.09 -5.29 0.52
CA ASP A 83 -18.36 -5.33 1.24
C ASP A 83 -18.11 -5.56 2.73
N MET A 84 -18.40 -4.56 3.56
CA MET A 84 -18.20 -4.60 5.00
C MET A 84 -18.98 -5.74 5.68
N SER A 85 -20.11 -6.16 5.12
CA SER A 85 -20.94 -7.23 5.70
C SER A 85 -20.31 -8.62 5.56
N LYS A 86 -19.38 -8.80 4.62
CA LYS A 86 -18.74 -10.08 4.30
C LYS A 86 -17.35 -10.23 4.92
N ILE A 87 -16.93 -9.28 5.74
CA ILE A 87 -15.60 -9.27 6.34
C ILE A 87 -15.72 -9.66 7.80
N ASP A 88 -14.97 -10.69 8.21
CA ASP A 88 -14.90 -11.09 9.61
C ASP A 88 -14.11 -10.08 10.45
N LYS A 89 -12.99 -9.57 9.91
CA LYS A 89 -12.08 -8.63 10.58
C LYS A 89 -11.42 -7.66 9.61
N ALA A 90 -11.27 -6.42 10.05
CA ALA A 90 -10.41 -5.45 9.37
C ALA A 90 -8.95 -5.95 9.36
N ARG A 91 -8.30 -5.81 8.21
CA ARG A 91 -6.92 -6.20 7.94
C ARG A 91 -6.21 -5.01 7.29
N GLY A 92 -5.02 -4.70 7.78
CA GLY A 92 -4.17 -3.71 7.16
C GLY A 92 -3.59 -4.21 5.84
N LEU A 93 -3.10 -3.26 5.05
CA LEU A 93 -2.35 -3.53 3.83
C LEU A 93 -1.26 -2.47 3.66
N GLU A 94 -0.17 -2.88 3.02
CA GLU A 94 0.94 -2.00 2.69
C GLU A 94 1.04 -1.88 1.18
N ILE A 95 1.26 -0.65 0.72
CA ILE A 95 1.44 -0.31 -0.68
C ILE A 95 2.83 0.29 -0.82
N THR A 96 3.72 -0.43 -1.50
CA THR A 96 5.07 0.07 -1.80
C THR A 96 5.16 0.46 -3.27
N MET A 97 5.44 1.74 -3.50
CA MET A 97 5.78 2.28 -4.81
C MET A 97 7.28 2.19 -5.01
N VAL A 98 7.68 1.39 -6.00
CA VAL A 98 9.07 1.17 -6.37
C VAL A 98 9.43 2.07 -7.54
N THR A 99 10.50 2.86 -7.39
CA THR A 99 10.91 3.85 -8.39
C THR A 99 12.43 3.90 -8.53
N ASN A 100 12.89 4.55 -9.59
CA ASN A 100 14.32 4.74 -9.90
C ASN A 100 14.80 6.18 -9.69
N ALA A 101 13.93 7.09 -9.22
CA ALA A 101 14.17 8.54 -9.25
C ALA A 101 14.84 9.11 -7.99
N GLY A 102 15.26 8.26 -7.05
CA GLY A 102 15.75 8.68 -5.73
C GLY A 102 14.67 9.41 -4.90
N LYS A 103 14.97 9.77 -3.65
CA LYS A 103 13.96 10.33 -2.73
C LYS A 103 13.29 11.61 -3.24
N GLU A 104 14.08 12.57 -3.70
CA GLU A 104 13.54 13.86 -4.16
C GLU A 104 12.77 13.73 -5.47
N GLY A 105 13.29 12.93 -6.41
CA GLY A 105 12.62 12.69 -7.69
C GLY A 105 11.30 11.96 -7.50
N THR A 106 11.25 10.96 -6.62
CA THR A 106 10.01 10.24 -6.31
C THR A 106 8.99 11.14 -5.61
N LYS A 107 9.43 12.00 -4.69
CA LYS A 107 8.54 12.98 -4.06
C LYS A 107 7.88 13.87 -5.12
N LYS A 108 8.67 14.47 -6.02
CA LYS A 108 8.15 15.32 -7.11
C LYS A 108 7.24 14.54 -8.06
N LEU A 109 7.60 13.30 -8.39
CA LEU A 109 6.77 12.42 -9.22
C LEU A 109 5.41 12.18 -8.57
N MET A 110 5.39 11.84 -7.28
CA MET A 110 4.16 11.60 -6.53
C MET A 110 3.31 12.87 -6.40
N GLU A 111 3.94 14.03 -6.17
CA GLU A 111 3.24 15.33 -6.17
C GLU A 111 2.57 15.60 -7.52
N ASN A 112 3.27 15.35 -8.63
CA ASN A 112 2.73 15.54 -9.98
C ASN A 112 1.63 14.52 -10.35
N LEU A 113 1.71 13.31 -9.81
CA LEU A 113 0.65 12.30 -9.95
C LEU A 113 -0.60 12.63 -9.11
N GLY A 114 -0.51 13.62 -8.22
CA GLY A 114 -1.63 14.08 -7.40
C GLY A 114 -1.69 13.49 -6.00
N PHE A 115 -0.61 12.88 -5.50
CA PHE A 115 -0.60 12.39 -4.12
C PHE A 115 -0.68 13.56 -3.11
N PRO A 116 -1.65 13.53 -2.19
CA PRO A 116 -1.81 14.57 -1.19
C PRO A 116 -0.83 14.36 -0.03
N PHE A 117 0.33 15.02 -0.05
CA PHE A 117 1.25 15.00 1.09
C PHE A 117 0.73 15.85 2.26
N MET A 118 1.01 15.40 3.48
CA MET A 118 0.70 16.16 4.68
C MET A 118 1.46 17.48 4.67
N LYS A 119 0.73 18.60 4.72
CA LYS A 119 1.33 19.93 4.87
C LYS A 119 1.87 20.06 6.29
N VAL A 120 3.19 20.15 6.43
CA VAL A 120 3.80 20.58 7.69
C VAL A 120 3.39 22.03 7.89
N ARG A 121 2.49 22.31 8.84
CA ARG A 121 2.26 23.68 9.29
C ARG A 121 3.59 24.18 9.87
N LYS A 122 4.20 25.16 9.19
CA LYS A 122 5.26 25.99 9.78
C LYS A 122 4.66 26.89 10.85
#